data_AF-A0AAW9KQ12-F1
#
_entry.id   AF-A0AAW9KQ12-F1
#
_cell.length_a   1.000
_cell.length_b   1.000
_cell.length_c   1.000
_cell.angle_alpha   90.00
_cell.angle_beta   90.00
_cell.angle_gamma   90.00
#
_symmetry.space_group_name_H-M   'P 1'
#
loop_
_entity.id
_entity.type
_entity.pdbx_description
1 polymer ?
#
loop_
_entity_poly.entity_id
_entity_poly.type
_entity_poly.pdbx_seq_one_letter_code
_entity_poly.pdbx_strand_id
1 'polypeptide(L)'
;DKTILGDSICTNGVCLTITNISGNTFEADVMAETLRRSNLGQLSIGSKINLERALSLETRLGGHIVSGHIDGTGEIISLVKEDNATWVSIKASSEILKYVVEKGSIAIDGISLTVAYVDNEVFK
;
A
#
# COMPACT_ATOMS: atom_id res chain seq x y z
N ASP A 1 19.66 -11.19 -4.51
CA ASP A 1 19.86 -9.72 -4.55
C ASP A 1 19.98 -9.13 -3.17
N LYS A 2 20.99 -8.27 -3.01
CA LYS A 2 21.31 -7.55 -1.78
C LYS A 2 20.75 -6.13 -1.89
N THR A 3 20.01 -5.70 -0.89
CA THR A 3 19.54 -4.31 -0.75
C THR A 3 20.72 -3.38 -0.44
N ILE A 4 20.77 -2.22 -1.10
CA ILE A 4 21.82 -1.20 -0.97
C ILE A 4 21.26 0.18 -0.67
N LEU A 5 22.12 1.12 -0.26
CA LEU A 5 21.75 2.51 -0.08
C LEU A 5 21.22 3.10 -1.40
N GLY A 6 20.14 3.88 -1.31
CA GLY A 6 19.47 4.44 -2.49
C GLY A 6 18.45 3.53 -3.15
N ASP A 7 18.37 2.24 -2.77
CA ASP A 7 17.27 1.38 -3.22
C ASP A 7 15.92 1.89 -2.69
N SER A 8 14.85 1.53 -3.41
CA SER A 8 13.48 1.80 -3.00
C SER A 8 12.83 0.57 -2.37
N ILE A 9 12.18 0.78 -1.22
CA ILE A 9 11.34 -0.20 -0.55
C ILE A 9 9.93 0.37 -0.40
N CYS A 10 8.95 -0.38 -0.92
CA CYS A 10 7.54 -0.11 -0.72
C CYS A 10 7.15 -0.48 0.71
N THR A 11 6.69 0.50 1.48
CA THR A 11 6.35 0.40 2.89
C THR A 11 4.89 0.81 3.10
N ASN A 12 4.00 -0.14 3.37
CA ASN A 12 2.55 0.06 3.30
C ASN A 12 2.11 0.75 1.98
N GLY A 13 2.70 0.36 0.86
CA GLY A 13 2.39 0.99 -0.43
C GLY A 13 3.15 2.30 -0.70
N VAL A 14 3.90 2.86 0.24
CA VAL A 14 4.67 4.08 0.04
C VAL A 14 6.08 3.73 -0.44
N CYS A 15 6.51 4.26 -1.57
CA CYS A 15 7.89 4.14 -2.03
C CYS A 15 8.83 4.99 -1.15
N LEU A 16 9.74 4.34 -0.42
CA LEU A 16 10.74 5.00 0.42
C LEU A 16 12.16 4.67 -0.06
N THR A 17 13.02 5.69 -0.11
CA THR A 17 14.43 5.52 -0.46
C THR A 17 15.26 5.26 0.79
N ILE A 18 16.09 4.22 0.75
CA ILE A 18 16.93 3.83 1.87
C ILE A 18 18.06 4.85 2.07
N THR A 19 18.14 5.40 3.27
CA THR A 19 19.20 6.34 3.69
C THR A 19 20.25 5.68 4.57
N ASN A 20 19.90 4.61 5.29
CA ASN A 20 20.83 3.81 6.09
C ASN A 20 20.41 2.33 6.14
N ILE A 21 21.38 1.43 6.33
CA ILE A 21 21.16 -0.01 6.53
C ILE A 21 21.98 -0.48 7.72
N SER A 22 21.34 -1.17 8.67
CA SER A 22 22.00 -1.75 9.84
C SER A 22 21.46 -3.14 10.13
N GLY A 23 22.24 -4.18 9.79
CA GLY A 23 21.81 -5.57 9.93
C GLY A 23 20.53 -5.86 9.15
N ASN A 24 19.43 -6.07 9.87
CA ASN A 24 18.11 -6.37 9.29
C ASN A 24 17.15 -5.17 9.30
N THR A 25 17.65 -3.96 9.56
CA THR A 25 16.86 -2.72 9.55
C THR A 25 17.34 -1.80 8.44
N PHE A 26 16.41 -0.96 7.95
CA PHE A 26 16.72 0.16 7.09
C PHE A 26 16.09 1.43 7.68
N GLU A 27 16.65 2.58 7.31
CA GLU A 27 16.10 3.89 7.62
C GLU A 27 15.76 4.60 6.31
N ALA A 28 14.77 5.49 6.37
CA ALA A 28 14.36 6.32 5.26
C ALA A 28 13.83 7.66 5.79
N ASP A 29 14.09 8.73 5.05
CA ASP A 29 13.49 10.02 5.31
C ASP A 29 12.09 10.08 4.69
N VAL A 30 11.11 10.54 5.47
CA VAL A 30 9.73 10.65 5.02
C VAL A 30 9.30 12.10 5.00
N MET A 31 8.88 12.56 3.81
CA MET A 31 8.41 13.93 3.64
C MET A 31 7.10 14.16 4.38
N ALA A 32 6.90 15.39 4.86
CA ALA A 32 5.67 15.77 5.59
C ALA A 32 4.39 15.56 4.77
N GLU A 33 4.47 15.70 3.44
CA GLU A 33 3.34 15.40 2.55
C GLU A 33 2.99 13.90 2.56
N THR A 34 3.99 13.04 2.47
CA THR A 34 3.82 11.58 2.53
C THR A 34 3.21 11.14 3.86
N LEU A 35 3.64 11.75 4.97
CA LEU A 35 3.05 11.49 6.29
C LEU A 35 1.58 11.91 6.38
N ARG A 36 1.19 12.99 5.69
CA ARG A 36 -0.21 13.47 5.66
C ARG A 36 -1.11 12.64 4.74
N ARG A 37 -0.56 12.09 3.66
CA ARG A 37 -1.32 11.33 2.65
C ARG A 37 -1.41 9.83 2.90
N SER A 38 -0.63 9.29 3.83
CA SER A 38 -0.57 7.85 4.10
C SER A 38 -0.77 7.54 5.58
N ASN A 39 -0.89 6.26 5.93
CA ASN A 39 -0.95 5.83 7.32
C ASN A 39 0.41 5.90 8.04
N LEU A 40 1.52 6.24 7.35
CA LEU A 40 2.85 6.30 7.96
C LEU A 40 2.93 7.31 9.12
N GLY A 41 2.18 8.41 9.04
CA GLY A 41 2.11 9.42 10.11
C GLY A 41 1.46 8.94 11.41
N GLN A 42 0.79 7.79 11.38
CA GLN A 42 0.11 7.19 12.53
C GLN A 42 0.91 6.03 13.15
N LEU A 43 2.01 5.63 12.53
CA LEU A 43 2.82 4.52 13.00
C LEU A 43 3.59 4.88 14.27
N SER A 44 3.71 3.89 15.14
CA SER A 44 4.53 3.96 16.36
C SER A 44 5.48 2.76 16.44
N ILE A 45 6.48 2.84 17.33
CA ILE A 45 7.41 1.73 17.55
C ILE A 45 6.64 0.45 17.88
N GLY A 46 6.91 -0.62 17.12
CA GLY A 46 6.22 -1.91 17.24
C GLY A 46 5.04 -2.11 16.28
N SER A 47 4.66 -1.09 15.51
CA SER A 47 3.64 -1.23 14.45
C SER A 47 4.10 -2.23 13.39
N LYS A 48 3.15 -3.06 12.93
CA LYS A 48 3.39 -3.96 11.79
C LYS A 48 3.12 -3.22 10.49
N ILE A 49 3.93 -3.51 9.49
CA ILE A 49 3.88 -2.90 8.16
C ILE A 49 4.08 -3.96 7.08
N ASN A 50 3.55 -3.69 5.90
CA ASN A 50 3.83 -4.45 4.68
C ASN A 50 5.11 -3.91 4.03
N LEU A 51 5.95 -4.81 3.53
CA LEU A 51 7.20 -4.49 2.86
C LEU A 51 7.29 -5.22 1.53
N GLU A 52 7.61 -4.49 0.47
CA GLU A 52 7.92 -5.05 -0.84
C GLU A 52 9.15 -4.36 -1.43
N ARG A 53 10.09 -5.14 -1.98
CA ARG A 53 11.27 -4.58 -2.67
C ARG A 53 10.88 -4.10 -4.06
N ALA A 54 11.55 -3.07 -4.55
CA ALA A 54 11.37 -2.63 -5.94
C ALA A 54 11.56 -3.80 -6.94
N LEU A 55 10.70 -3.83 -7.96
CA LEU A 55 10.72 -4.83 -9.01
C LEU A 55 12.04 -4.77 -9.79
N SER A 56 12.64 -5.93 -10.09
CA SER A 56 13.73 -6.03 -11.07
C SER A 56 13.19 -6.45 -12.44
N LEU A 57 13.86 -6.06 -13.52
CA LEU A 57 13.46 -6.39 -14.90
C LEU A 57 13.40 -7.91 -15.17
N GLU A 58 14.07 -8.70 -14.35
CA GLU A 58 14.16 -10.16 -14.47
C GLU A 58 13.08 -10.90 -13.65
N THR A 59 12.36 -10.18 -12.79
CA THR A 59 11.33 -10.76 -11.92
C THR A 59 9.97 -10.81 -12.60
N ARG A 60 9.20 -11.87 -12.29
CA ARG A 60 7.81 -11.98 -12.74
C ARG A 60 6.94 -10.96 -12.01
N LEU A 61 6.20 -10.16 -12.75
CA LEU A 61 5.17 -9.29 -12.20
C LEU A 61 3.93 -10.12 -11.84
N GLY A 62 3.71 -10.34 -10.54
CA GLY A 62 2.43 -10.83 -10.00
C GLY A 62 1.55 -9.65 -9.58
N GLY A 63 0.24 -9.74 -9.83
CA GLY A 63 -0.69 -8.63 -9.55
C GLY A 63 -0.70 -7.58 -10.66
N HIS A 64 -0.52 -6.31 -10.29
CA HIS A 64 -0.48 -5.16 -11.20
C HIS A 64 0.67 -4.21 -10.86
N ILE A 65 0.93 -3.22 -11.71
CA ILE A 65 1.99 -2.23 -11.48
C ILE A 65 1.56 -1.29 -10.36
N VAL A 66 2.32 -1.27 -9.26
CA VAL A 66 2.16 -0.35 -8.15
C VAL A 66 3.34 0.61 -8.13
N SER A 67 3.08 1.91 -8.28
CA SER A 67 4.13 2.95 -8.33
C SER A 67 4.71 3.30 -6.97
N GLY A 68 3.98 3.01 -5.90
CA GLY A 68 4.31 3.42 -4.54
C GLY A 68 3.94 4.88 -4.21
N HIS A 69 3.15 5.54 -5.07
CA HIS A 69 2.63 6.89 -4.85
C HIS A 69 1.19 6.82 -4.34
N ILE A 70 0.96 7.24 -3.10
CA ILE A 70 -0.34 7.10 -2.45
C ILE A 70 -1.29 8.24 -2.85
N ASP A 71 -2.45 7.89 -3.40
CA ASP A 71 -3.51 8.84 -3.74
C ASP A 71 -4.19 9.42 -2.49
N GLY A 72 -4.41 8.58 -1.48
CA GLY A 72 -4.97 8.95 -0.18
C GLY A 72 -5.22 7.75 0.72
N THR A 73 -6.02 7.95 1.77
CA THR A 73 -6.39 6.89 2.72
C THR A 73 -7.88 6.59 2.65
N GLY A 74 -8.22 5.35 3.03
CA GLY A 74 -9.60 4.90 3.24
C GLY A 74 -9.77 4.34 4.65
N GLU A 75 -11.02 4.25 5.09
CA GLU A 75 -11.39 3.70 6.39
C GLU A 75 -12.00 2.30 6.23
N ILE A 76 -11.47 1.31 6.93
CA ILE A 76 -12.10 -0.01 7.00
C ILE A 76 -13.35 0.10 7.88
N ILE A 77 -14.52 -0.02 7.26
CA ILE A 77 -15.81 0.09 7.96
C ILE A 77 -16.45 -1.28 8.25
N SER A 78 -15.99 -2.36 7.60
CA SER A 78 -16.51 -3.71 7.82
C SER A 78 -15.50 -4.78 7.42
N LEU A 79 -15.46 -5.85 8.21
CA LEU A 79 -14.69 -7.08 7.98
C LEU A 79 -15.60 -8.27 8.18
N VAL A 80 -15.92 -8.99 7.11
CA VAL A 80 -16.81 -10.17 7.14
C VAL A 80 -16.07 -11.37 6.60
N LYS A 81 -15.90 -12.40 7.43
CA LYS A 81 -15.27 -13.66 7.00
C LYS A 81 -16.26 -14.49 6.19
N GLU A 82 -15.81 -14.98 5.04
CA GLU A 82 -16.57 -15.90 4.18
C GLU A 82 -15.62 -17.04 3.77
N ASP A 83 -15.79 -18.20 4.41
CA ASP A 83 -14.92 -19.37 4.26
C ASP A 83 -13.42 -19.04 4.37
N ASN A 84 -12.70 -19.12 3.24
CA ASN A 84 -11.27 -18.86 3.12
C ASN A 84 -10.94 -17.39 2.81
N ALA A 85 -11.94 -16.55 2.57
CA ALA A 85 -11.80 -15.14 2.25
C ALA A 85 -12.30 -14.24 3.39
N THR A 86 -11.94 -12.96 3.32
CA THR A 86 -12.48 -11.91 4.19
C THR A 86 -12.88 -10.74 3.30
N TRP A 87 -14.16 -10.42 3.31
CA TRP A 87 -14.68 -9.22 2.70
C TRP A 87 -14.28 -8.01 3.53
N VAL A 88 -13.55 -7.09 2.91
CA VAL A 88 -13.13 -5.83 3.52
C VAL A 88 -13.92 -4.73 2.85
N SER A 89 -14.70 -3.95 3.60
CA SER A 89 -15.38 -2.77 3.06
C SER A 89 -14.62 -1.52 3.47
N ILE A 90 -14.22 -0.73 2.47
CA ILE A 90 -13.40 0.46 2.66
C ILE A 90 -14.17 1.67 2.17
N LYS A 91 -14.41 2.60 3.10
CA LYS A 91 -14.94 3.92 2.79
C LYS A 91 -13.81 4.81 2.29
N ALA A 92 -14.02 5.50 1.17
CA ALA A 92 -13.04 6.40 0.58
C ALA A 92 -13.70 7.67 0.05
N SER A 93 -12.91 8.69 -0.24
CA SER A 93 -13.42 9.93 -0.84
C SER A 93 -13.84 9.70 -2.30
N SER A 94 -14.77 10.51 -2.79
CA SER A 94 -15.19 10.50 -4.21
C SER A 94 -14.05 10.79 -5.18
N GLU A 95 -13.01 11.51 -4.72
CA GLU A 95 -11.79 11.77 -5.49
C GLU A 95 -10.99 10.50 -5.77
N ILE A 96 -11.02 9.51 -4.86
CA ILE A 96 -10.40 8.20 -5.04
C ILE A 96 -11.36 7.28 -5.82
N LEU A 97 -12.63 7.20 -5.39
CA LEU A 97 -13.61 6.24 -5.91
C LEU A 97 -13.88 6.39 -7.41
N LYS A 98 -13.74 7.61 -7.97
CA LYS A 98 -13.90 7.84 -9.43
C LYS A 98 -12.87 7.10 -10.30
N TYR A 99 -11.77 6.61 -9.72
CA TYR A 99 -10.76 5.79 -10.40
C TYR A 99 -10.89 4.30 -10.09
N VAL A 100 -11.77 3.92 -9.17
CA VAL A 100 -12.00 2.54 -8.76
C VAL A 100 -13.11 1.95 -9.62
N VAL A 101 -12.86 0.77 -10.20
CA VAL A 101 -13.83 0.07 -11.06
C VAL A 101 -14.02 -1.36 -10.58
N GLU A 102 -15.23 -1.88 -10.69
CA GLU A 102 -15.50 -3.28 -10.40
C GLU A 102 -14.62 -4.19 -11.28
N LYS A 103 -14.03 -5.22 -10.68
CA LYS A 103 -13.01 -6.11 -11.26
C LYS A 103 -11.70 -5.43 -11.64
N GLY A 104 -11.54 -4.15 -11.32
CA GLY A 104 -10.29 -3.43 -11.41
C GLY A 104 -9.27 -3.87 -10.37
N SER A 105 -8.01 -3.46 -10.58
CA SER A 105 -6.95 -3.62 -9.61
C SER A 105 -6.86 -2.41 -8.68
N ILE A 106 -6.53 -2.64 -7.42
CA ILE A 106 -6.27 -1.60 -6.43
C ILE A 106 -5.15 -2.05 -5.49
N ALA A 107 -4.31 -1.12 -5.03
CA ALA A 107 -3.29 -1.40 -4.03
C ALA A 107 -3.72 -0.83 -2.68
N ILE A 108 -3.75 -1.66 -1.63
CA ILE A 108 -4.10 -1.26 -0.26
C ILE A 108 -2.95 -1.65 0.65
N ASP A 109 -2.32 -0.65 1.28
CA ASP A 109 -1.09 -0.83 2.05
C ASP A 109 -0.01 -1.65 1.28
N GLY A 110 0.08 -1.45 -0.03
CA GLY A 110 1.02 -2.14 -0.93
C GLY A 110 0.54 -3.51 -1.42
N ILE A 111 -0.60 -4.00 -0.95
CA ILE A 111 -1.15 -5.30 -1.38
C ILE A 111 -2.01 -5.09 -2.63
N SER A 112 -1.63 -5.73 -3.73
CA SER A 112 -2.44 -5.79 -4.95
C SER A 112 -3.69 -6.65 -4.73
N LEU A 113 -4.87 -6.04 -4.87
CA LEU A 113 -6.17 -6.67 -4.71
C LEU A 113 -7.07 -6.42 -5.92
N THR A 114 -8.12 -7.22 -6.05
CA THR A 114 -9.18 -7.06 -7.06
C THR A 114 -10.43 -6.49 -6.41
N VAL A 115 -10.96 -5.42 -6.96
CA VAL A 115 -12.20 -4.79 -6.50
C VAL A 115 -13.38 -5.69 -6.87
N ALA A 116 -14.10 -6.19 -5.88
CA ALA A 116 -15.29 -6.99 -6.06
C ALA A 116 -16.56 -6.15 -6.17
N TYR A 117 -16.59 -4.94 -5.57
CA TYR A 117 -17.71 -4.01 -5.58
C TYR A 117 -17.25 -2.56 -5.41
N VAL A 118 -17.95 -1.60 -6.01
CA VAL A 118 -17.74 -0.17 -5.77
C VAL A 118 -19.03 0.62 -5.94
N ASP A 119 -19.25 1.60 -5.07
CA ASP A 119 -20.28 2.63 -5.20
C ASP A 119 -19.70 4.04 -4.90
N ASN A 120 -20.58 5.01 -4.62
CA ASN A 120 -20.18 6.40 -4.37
C ASN A 120 -19.57 6.65 -2.98
N GLU A 121 -19.59 5.68 -2.08
CA GLU A 121 -19.11 5.79 -0.70
C GLU A 121 -18.04 4.76 -0.36
N VAL A 122 -18.14 3.54 -0.91
CA VAL A 122 -17.31 2.40 -0.52
C VAL A 122 -16.86 1.56 -1.70
N PHE A 123 -15.75 0.84 -1.51
CA PHE A 123 -15.39 -0.30 -2.34
C PHE A 123 -15.10 -1.52 -1.47
N LYS A 124 -15.14 -2.70 -2.10
CA LYS A 124 -14.83 -3.99 -1.50
C LYS A 124 -13.98 -4.81 -2.45
#